data_AF-A0A835HWM5-F1
#
_entry.id   AF-A0A835HWM5-F1
#
_cell.length_a   1.000
_cell.length_b   1.000
_cell.length_c   1.000
_cell.angle_alpha   90.00
_cell.angle_beta   90.00
_cell.angle_gamma   90.00
#
_symmetry.space_group_name_H-M   'P 1'
#
loop_
_entity.id
_entity.type
_entity.pdbx_description
1 polymer ?
#
loop_
_entity_poly.entity_id
_entity_poly.type
_entity_poly.pdbx_seq_one_letter_code
_entity_poly.pdbx_strand_id
1 'polypeptide(L)'
;MEAMQAGKNGKIGITLVCHWMVPVFEAKIDKDAAQHAIYFMFGWFMDPLTYGNYPRSMQSLAGNRLPKYSKQQSCIVKGSYDFLGLNYYTANFAGNVMSSKDVPPRYLTDFHARLSCKLKYIQIAFHSISKSLIYY
;
A
#
# COMPACT_ATOMS: atom_id res chain seq x y z
N MET A 1 -18.93 -18.89 8.45
CA MET A 1 -19.07 -17.48 8.03
C MET A 1 -20.45 -17.37 7.43
N GLU A 2 -21.43 -17.05 8.26
CA GLU A 2 -22.81 -16.85 7.79
C GLU A 2 -22.79 -15.65 6.85
N ALA A 3 -23.22 -15.87 5.61
CA ALA A 3 -23.44 -14.80 4.67
C ALA A 3 -24.51 -13.90 5.30
N MET A 4 -24.15 -12.65 5.61
CA MET A 4 -25.10 -11.62 5.96
C MET A 4 -25.97 -11.40 4.72
N GLN A 5 -26.98 -12.23 4.49
CA GLN A 5 -27.92 -12.04 3.38
C GLN A 5 -28.87 -10.92 3.81
N ALA A 6 -28.49 -9.68 3.50
CA ALA A 6 -29.45 -8.60 3.39
C ALA A 6 -30.55 -9.11 2.44
N GLY A 7 -31.81 -9.10 2.90
CA GLY A 7 -32.93 -9.75 2.20
C GLY A 7 -32.98 -9.41 0.71
N LYS A 8 -33.60 -10.32 -0.07
CA LYS A 8 -33.64 -10.54 -1.54
C LYS A 8 -33.13 -9.48 -2.56
N ASN A 9 -32.95 -8.19 -2.23
CA ASN A 9 -32.42 -7.11 -3.07
C ASN A 9 -31.31 -6.24 -2.43
N GLY A 10 -30.78 -6.58 -1.24
CA GLY A 10 -29.71 -5.81 -0.61
C GLY A 10 -28.35 -6.00 -1.29
N LYS A 11 -27.55 -4.93 -1.39
CA LYS A 11 -26.14 -4.99 -1.83
C LYS A 11 -25.20 -4.85 -0.64
N ILE A 12 -24.13 -5.63 -0.61
CA ILE A 12 -23.11 -5.63 0.43
C ILE A 12 -21.76 -5.33 -0.19
N GLY A 13 -21.11 -4.31 0.33
CA GLY A 13 -19.82 -3.86 -0.16
C GLY A 13 -18.83 -3.67 0.97
N ILE A 14 -17.60 -3.37 0.58
CA ILE A 14 -16.53 -2.98 1.49
C ILE A 14 -16.15 -1.52 1.21
N THR A 15 -15.81 -0.76 2.25
CA THR A 15 -15.21 0.55 2.11
C THR A 15 -13.75 0.49 2.56
N LEU A 16 -12.83 0.84 1.69
CA LEU A 16 -11.39 0.78 1.95
C LEU A 16 -10.79 2.19 2.00
N VAL A 17 -9.87 2.41 2.94
CA VAL A 17 -9.03 3.61 2.92
C VAL A 17 -7.99 3.46 1.81
N CYS A 18 -7.87 4.48 0.98
CA CYS A 18 -6.89 4.51 -0.10
C CYS A 18 -6.24 5.89 -0.16
N HIS A 19 -4.92 5.93 -0.02
CA HIS A 19 -4.12 7.11 -0.34
C HIS A 19 -3.42 6.89 -1.66
N TRP A 20 -3.29 7.95 -2.46
CA TRP A 20 -2.43 7.89 -3.62
C TRP A 20 -0.96 7.93 -3.19
N MET A 21 -0.11 7.16 -3.86
CA MET A 21 1.34 7.12 -3.58
C MET A 21 2.10 7.65 -4.80
N VAL A 22 2.80 8.76 -4.62
CA VAL A 22 3.64 9.38 -5.63
C VAL A 22 5.09 8.98 -5.35
N PRO A 23 5.85 8.43 -6.31
CA PRO A 23 7.25 8.14 -6.07
C PRO A 23 8.05 9.43 -5.84
N VAL A 24 9.01 9.41 -4.90
CA VAL A 24 9.84 10.60 -4.62
C VAL A 24 10.73 10.95 -5.82
N PHE A 25 11.18 9.95 -6.58
CA PHE A 25 11.98 10.10 -7.78
C PHE A 25 11.45 9.20 -8.91
N GLU A 26 11.80 9.50 -10.14
CA GLU A 26 11.42 8.68 -11.31
C GLU A 26 12.17 7.35 -11.41
N ALA A 27 13.12 7.10 -10.49
CA ALA A 27 13.86 5.86 -10.41
C ALA A 27 12.94 4.66 -10.16
N LYS A 28 13.26 3.52 -10.78
CA LYS A 28 12.47 2.29 -10.66
C LYS A 28 12.22 1.89 -9.20
N ILE A 29 13.24 2.03 -8.35
CA ILE A 29 13.14 1.67 -6.92
C ILE A 29 12.08 2.48 -6.18
N ASP A 30 11.92 3.77 -6.49
CA ASP A 30 10.94 4.64 -5.84
C ASP A 30 9.53 4.41 -6.41
N LYS A 31 9.42 4.08 -7.70
CA LYS A 31 8.17 3.60 -8.32
C LYS A 31 7.69 2.29 -7.70
N ASP A 32 8.60 1.32 -7.53
CA ASP A 32 8.31 0.06 -6.87
C ASP A 32 7.89 0.30 -5.41
N ALA A 33 8.57 1.19 -4.69
CA ALA A 33 8.22 1.57 -3.32
C ALA A 33 6.82 2.21 -3.21
N ALA A 34 6.46 3.10 -4.12
CA ALA A 34 5.11 3.67 -4.21
C ALA A 34 4.06 2.59 -4.46
N GLN A 35 4.33 1.68 -5.39
CA GLN A 35 3.43 0.57 -5.73
C GLN A 35 3.26 -0.42 -4.57
N HIS A 36 4.34 -0.76 -3.86
CA HIS A 36 4.28 -1.60 -2.67
C HIS A 36 3.43 -0.95 -1.58
N ALA A 37 3.57 0.36 -1.35
CA ALA A 37 2.75 1.07 -0.36
C ALA A 37 1.25 1.01 -0.71
N ILE A 38 0.88 1.14 -2.00
CA ILE A 38 -0.51 0.96 -2.45
C ILE A 38 -0.98 -0.48 -2.18
N TYR A 39 -0.16 -1.49 -2.49
CA TYR A 39 -0.53 -2.88 -2.28
C TYR A 39 -0.68 -3.25 -0.81
N PHE A 40 0.16 -2.71 0.08
CA PHE A 40 0.03 -2.96 1.52
C PHE A 40 -1.11 -2.16 2.17
N MET A 41 -1.59 -1.08 1.56
CA MET A 41 -2.74 -0.31 2.06
C MET A 41 -4.07 -0.83 1.50
N PHE A 42 -4.20 -0.81 0.17
CA PHE A 42 -5.43 -1.10 -0.55
C PHE A 42 -5.44 -2.55 -1.07
N GLY A 43 -4.36 -2.97 -1.72
CA GLY A 43 -4.27 -4.29 -2.36
C GLY A 43 -4.41 -5.46 -1.39
N TRP A 44 -3.99 -5.30 -0.13
CA TRP A 44 -4.11 -6.33 0.91
C TRP A 44 -5.55 -6.84 1.00
N PHE A 45 -6.53 -5.94 0.95
CA PHE A 45 -7.94 -6.31 1.02
C PHE A 45 -8.55 -6.51 -0.37
N MET A 46 -8.19 -5.68 -1.35
CA MET A 46 -8.84 -5.70 -2.66
C MET A 46 -8.44 -6.90 -3.52
N ASP A 47 -7.18 -7.34 -3.47
CA ASP A 47 -6.72 -8.45 -4.31
C ASP A 47 -7.37 -9.78 -3.89
N PRO A 48 -7.52 -10.13 -2.60
CA PRO A 48 -8.31 -11.31 -2.22
C PRO A 48 -9.75 -11.24 -2.73
N LEU A 49 -10.40 -10.08 -2.65
CA LEU A 49 -11.77 -9.91 -3.13
C LEU A 49 -11.87 -10.00 -4.66
N THR A 50 -10.83 -9.63 -5.40
CA THR A 50 -10.86 -9.63 -6.88
C THR A 50 -10.33 -10.92 -7.48
N TYR A 51 -9.23 -11.43 -6.93
CA TYR A 51 -8.42 -12.52 -7.48
C TYR A 51 -8.41 -13.77 -6.59
N GLY A 52 -8.91 -13.68 -5.35
CA GLY A 52 -8.90 -14.79 -4.41
C GLY A 52 -7.57 -15.01 -3.70
N ASN A 53 -6.61 -14.08 -3.80
CA ASN A 53 -5.30 -14.18 -3.15
C ASN A 53 -4.69 -12.80 -2.88
N TYR A 54 -3.69 -12.73 -2.00
CA TYR A 54 -2.98 -11.48 -1.69
C TYR A 54 -2.13 -10.97 -2.87
N PRO A 55 -1.76 -9.67 -2.90
CA PRO A 55 -0.84 -9.14 -3.91
C PRO A 55 0.50 -9.88 -3.92
N ARG A 56 1.08 -10.11 -5.11
CA ARG A 56 2.33 -10.87 -5.27
C ARG A 56 3.52 -10.23 -4.52
N SER A 57 3.60 -8.90 -4.54
CA SER A 57 4.58 -8.12 -3.78
C SER A 57 4.48 -8.40 -2.28
N MET A 58 3.26 -8.38 -1.74
CA MET A 58 3.01 -8.65 -0.33
C MET A 58 3.36 -10.09 0.05
N GLN A 59 3.04 -11.08 -0.79
CA GLN A 59 3.46 -12.47 -0.58
C GLN A 59 4.98 -12.61 -0.50
N SER A 60 5.71 -11.89 -1.37
CA SER A 60 7.18 -11.90 -1.38
C SER A 60 7.78 -11.20 -0.16
N LEU A 61 7.21 -10.06 0.26
CA LEU A 61 7.78 -9.19 1.28
C LEU A 61 7.42 -9.63 2.71
N ALA A 62 6.16 -10.02 2.93
CA ALA A 62 5.72 -10.54 4.22
C ALA A 62 6.10 -12.02 4.43
N GLY A 63 6.28 -12.77 3.32
CA GLY A 63 6.74 -14.15 3.34
C GLY A 63 5.88 -15.04 4.23
N ASN A 64 6.52 -15.84 5.08
CA ASN A 64 5.84 -16.81 5.95
C ASN A 64 4.96 -16.18 7.03
N ARG A 65 5.08 -14.86 7.30
CA ARG A 65 4.19 -14.15 8.23
C ARG A 65 2.81 -13.89 7.63
N LEU A 66 2.68 -13.96 6.30
CA LEU A 66 1.40 -13.82 5.62
C LEU A 66 0.71 -15.19 5.54
N PRO A 67 -0.49 -15.35 6.12
CA PRO A 67 -1.26 -16.58 5.98
C PRO A 67 -1.53 -16.90 4.51
N LYS A 68 -1.67 -18.18 4.19
CA LYS A 68 -2.01 -18.63 2.83
C LYS A 68 -3.48 -19.00 2.75
N TYR A 69 -4.15 -18.50 1.72
CA TYR A 69 -5.50 -18.96 1.41
C TYR A 69 -5.48 -20.42 0.98
N SER A 70 -6.36 -21.23 1.57
CA SER A 70 -6.70 -22.53 0.99
C SER A 70 -7.49 -22.35 -0.30
N LYS A 71 -7.55 -23.37 -1.15
CA LYS A 71 -8.36 -23.33 -2.39
C LYS A 71 -9.82 -22.99 -2.10
N GLN A 72 -10.37 -23.53 -1.02
CA GLN A 72 -11.75 -23.28 -0.60
C GLN A 72 -11.94 -21.83 -0.15
N GLN A 73 -11.04 -21.30 0.69
CA GLN A 73 -11.13 -19.91 1.15
C GLN A 73 -10.98 -18.92 -0.02
N SER A 74 -10.04 -19.18 -0.93
CA SER A 74 -9.82 -18.40 -2.14
C SER A 74 -11.08 -18.32 -3.02
N CYS A 75 -11.77 -19.45 -3.17
CA CYS A 75 -13.04 -19.52 -3.91
C CYS A 75 -14.15 -18.69 -3.23
N ILE A 76 -14.24 -18.75 -1.90
CA ILE A 76 -15.28 -18.03 -1.14
C ILE A 76 -15.06 -16.51 -1.15
N VAL A 77 -13.83 -16.04 -1.01
CA VAL A 77 -13.53 -14.60 -0.92
C VAL A 77 -13.55 -13.90 -2.28
N LYS A 78 -13.23 -14.63 -3.35
CA LYS A 78 -13.21 -14.05 -4.70
C LYS A 78 -14.62 -13.66 -5.13
N GLY A 79 -14.82 -12.38 -5.42
CA GLY A 79 -16.09 -11.80 -5.83
C GLY A 79 -17.08 -11.59 -4.68
N SER A 80 -16.65 -11.66 -3.42
CA SER A 80 -17.54 -11.53 -2.26
C SER A 80 -17.90 -10.07 -1.91
N TYR A 81 -18.21 -9.24 -2.91
CA TYR A 81 -18.63 -7.84 -2.75
C TYR A 81 -19.48 -7.38 -3.95
N ASP A 82 -20.48 -6.55 -3.69
CA ASP A 82 -21.37 -5.96 -4.71
C ASP A 82 -20.96 -4.54 -5.12
N PHE A 83 -20.29 -3.81 -4.22
CA PHE A 83 -19.76 -2.48 -4.48
C PHE A 83 -18.49 -2.22 -3.67
N LEU A 84 -17.69 -1.26 -4.16
CA LEU A 84 -16.48 -0.79 -3.49
C LEU A 84 -16.65 0.69 -3.12
N GLY A 85 -16.56 0.99 -1.83
CA GLY A 85 -16.39 2.34 -1.32
C GLY A 85 -14.92 2.70 -1.16
N LEU A 86 -14.56 3.96 -1.42
CA LEU A 86 -13.22 4.48 -1.21
C LEU A 86 -13.24 5.66 -0.24
N ASN A 87 -12.55 5.51 0.88
CA ASN A 87 -12.25 6.59 1.81
C ASN A 87 -10.91 7.23 1.40
N TYR A 88 -10.98 8.30 0.64
CA TYR A 88 -9.80 9.02 0.12
C TYR A 88 -9.66 10.39 0.79
N TYR A 89 -8.45 10.68 1.28
CA TYR A 89 -8.17 11.93 2.00
C TYR A 89 -6.98 12.70 1.43
N THR A 90 -5.91 12.01 1.02
CA THR A 90 -4.66 12.65 0.63
C THR A 90 -3.78 11.73 -0.22
N ALA A 91 -2.68 12.29 -0.71
CA ALA A 91 -1.59 11.58 -1.35
C ALA A 91 -0.32 11.67 -0.49
N ASN A 92 0.54 10.65 -0.58
CA ASN A 92 1.86 10.63 0.06
C ASN A 92 2.95 10.45 -0.98
N PHE A 93 4.12 11.03 -0.72
CA PHE A 93 5.34 10.66 -1.40
C PHE A 93 5.89 9.37 -0.80
N ALA A 94 6.29 8.42 -1.65
CA ALA A 94 6.91 7.17 -1.27
C ALA A 94 8.34 7.11 -1.81
N GLY A 95 9.30 6.98 -0.91
CA GLY A 95 10.70 6.77 -1.27
C GLY A 95 11.16 5.39 -0.85
N ASN A 96 11.98 4.74 -1.66
CA ASN A 96 12.53 3.43 -1.35
C ASN A 96 13.35 3.46 -0.05
N VAL A 97 13.17 2.43 0.77
CA VAL A 97 13.99 2.19 1.96
C VAL A 97 14.72 0.87 1.76
N MET A 98 16.05 0.89 1.83
CA MET A 98 16.82 -0.34 1.80
C MET A 98 16.44 -1.19 3.01
N SER A 99 16.03 -2.42 2.75
CA SER A 99 15.79 -3.42 3.79
C SER A 99 17.09 -3.66 4.56
N SER A 100 17.16 -3.21 5.82
CA SER A 100 18.20 -3.62 6.76
C SER A 100 17.68 -4.76 7.63
N LYS A 101 18.55 -5.71 7.97
CA LYS A 101 18.26 -6.78 8.93
C LYS A 101 17.90 -6.26 10.32
N ASP A 102 18.30 -5.03 10.62
CA ASP A 102 18.08 -4.38 11.93
C ASP A 102 16.68 -3.78 12.06
N VAL A 103 15.91 -3.68 10.97
CA VAL A 103 14.54 -3.18 11.01
C VAL A 103 13.60 -4.36 11.26
N PRO A 104 12.94 -4.43 12.43
CA PRO A 104 12.06 -5.54 12.73
C PRO A 104 10.86 -5.54 11.78
N PRO A 105 10.47 -6.71 11.25
CA PRO A 105 9.35 -6.82 10.33
C PRO A 105 8.05 -6.40 11.01
N ARG A 106 7.30 -5.51 10.36
CA ARG A 106 6.01 -4.98 10.81
C ARG A 106 5.27 -4.41 9.61
N TYR A 107 3.96 -4.21 9.77
CA TYR A 107 3.13 -3.59 8.74
C TYR A 107 3.76 -2.33 8.11
N LEU A 108 4.25 -1.41 8.95
CA LEU A 108 4.81 -0.12 8.51
C LEU A 108 6.17 -0.22 7.79
N THR A 109 6.85 -1.37 7.87
CA THR A 109 8.17 -1.54 7.27
C THR A 109 8.15 -2.52 6.11
N ASP A 110 7.20 -3.46 6.08
CA ASP A 110 7.17 -4.57 5.13
C ASP A 110 7.04 -4.14 3.65
N PHE A 111 6.45 -2.97 3.39
CA PHE A 111 6.34 -2.45 2.01
C PHE A 111 7.61 -1.73 1.52
N HIS A 112 8.68 -1.68 2.33
CA HIS A 112 9.99 -1.11 1.99
C HIS A 112 9.94 0.32 1.42
N ALA A 113 9.02 1.14 1.93
CA ALA A 113 8.94 2.55 1.56
C ALA A 113 8.84 3.44 2.79
N ARG A 114 9.38 4.65 2.68
CA ARG A 114 9.11 5.74 3.62
C ARG A 114 8.07 6.65 3.00
N LEU A 115 6.96 6.83 3.71
CA LEU A 115 5.88 7.73 3.33
C LEU A 115 6.10 9.13 3.91
N SER A 116 5.79 10.17 3.15
CA SER A 116 5.80 11.55 3.62
C SER A 116 4.74 12.39 2.92
N CYS A 117 4.08 13.27 3.67
CA CYS A 117 3.20 14.29 3.12
C CYS A 117 3.94 15.56 2.64
N LYS A 118 5.27 15.66 2.85
CA LYS A 118 6.07 16.83 2.47
C LYS A 118 6.90 16.54 1.22
N LEU A 119 6.82 17.43 0.24
CA LEU A 119 7.65 17.42 -0.96
C LEU A 119 9.12 17.68 -0.58
N LYS A 120 9.99 16.68 -0.74
CA LYS A 120 11.43 16.83 -0.46
C LYS A 120 12.15 17.82 -1.38
N TYR A 121 11.62 18.07 -2.58
CA TYR A 121 12.22 19.01 -3.53
C TYR A 121 12.37 20.41 -2.94
N ILE A 122 11.42 20.83 -2.10
CA ILE A 122 11.48 22.12 -1.40
C ILE A 122 12.64 22.12 -0.39
N GLN A 123 12.82 21.04 0.36
CA GLN A 123 13.84 20.98 1.42
C GLN A 123 15.27 20.87 0.87
N ILE A 124 15.48 20.15 -0.24
CA ILE A 124 16.79 20.09 -0.92
C ILE A 124 17.11 21.41 -1.60
N ALA A 125 16.14 22.07 -2.25
CA ALA A 125 16.33 23.40 -2.81
C ALA A 125 16.69 24.41 -1.71
N PHE A 126 15.98 24.42 -0.58
CA PHE A 126 16.34 25.28 0.56
C PHE A 126 17.71 24.96 1.15
N HIS A 127 18.10 23.69 1.27
CA HIS A 127 19.41 23.31 1.78
C HIS A 127 20.55 23.65 0.79
N SER A 128 20.29 23.55 -0.51
CA SER A 128 21.23 23.94 -1.57
C SER A 128 21.40 25.46 -1.62
N ILE A 129 20.29 26.22 -1.59
CA ILE A 129 20.29 27.69 -1.56
C ILE A 129 20.96 28.21 -0.27
N SER A 130 20.71 27.58 0.88
CA SER A 130 21.37 27.91 2.15
C SER A 130 22.88 27.70 2.12
N LYS A 131 23.39 26.67 1.42
CA LYS A 131 24.83 26.49 1.23
C LYS A 131 25.42 27.54 0.29
N SER A 132 24.70 27.93 -0.76
CA SER A 132 25.15 28.97 -1.70
C SER A 132 25.21 30.38 -1.10
N LEU A 133 24.44 30.66 -0.05
CA LEU A 133 24.40 31.95 0.64
C LEU A 133 25.48 32.13 1.72
N ILE A 134 26.25 31.08 2.05
CA ILE A 134 27.34 31.14 3.05
C ILE A 134 28.72 31.38 2.40
N TYR A 135 28.78 31.44 1.06
CA TYR A 135 30.01 31.67 0.28
C TYR A 135 30.12 33.07 -0.35
N TYR A 136 29.43 34.08 0.19
CA TYR A 136 29.62 35.49 -0.16
C TYR A 136 29.74 36.36 1.09
#